data_AF-A0A1Y4DUF6-F1
#
_entry.id   AF-A0A1Y4DUF6-F1
#
_cell.length_a   1.000
_cell.length_b   1.000
_cell.length_c   1.000
_cell.angle_alpha   90.00
_cell.angle_beta   90.00
_cell.angle_gamma   90.00
#
_symmetry.space_group_name_H-M   'P 1'
#
loop_
_entity.id
_entity.type
_entity.pdbx_description
1 polymer ?
#
loop_
_entity_poly.entity_id
_entity_poly.type
_entity_poly.pdbx_seq_one_letter_code
_entity_poly.pdbx_strand_id
1 'polypeptide(L)'
;MTLDGLTPGQSYALMFVNNAEYTLASDDITIYTGGGQGDKEYDNGGFPVVTMYNSVDEIKSMEVNGQSVTEDEASGVTFESTLISLFDVTYLDEQGNPVESDAKPGEYTVSLDWKDPGTTVRINGNKVNSKLEDGTLIVRHTADVKGATEGTTTHELLTEEPTEPVKHAEAVANKLGFDPSFYTNDDEDREVDAEGIQLLDDDLLTEIGDGRQELMEQKAADYLGDAGEGQAWRYDFHYLDLVDAYNGNAWVSASYGTTIYLPYPEGVTKETAESLGVQVVHYPGLHREYGIAGQAEVEEALAACELETMEVEFTDAGIKFDTERAGFSPFAIVWQTDARTITATADEGSTVTPAGTFTVSVEEGKTFSIEAKENYAIADVTLNGVSVLDQVKDGTFTVPASKEDQELVVTSRSTLHTITATAGEGGTITPSGDVTVSEGDGQTFTITPNDGYVIADVKVDGESVGRVDSYAFDGVTEDHSIEATFETESAAPHEHVWSDWKCDGETHWKVCEVCGAVSERAEHTFGDWEQVSESTESEKGQWVRTCTVCGYEQHGTTPVTEPDGSGMPETGDRTPTVLTGVLAACGAALVAGTVIYRKRHDG
;
A
#
# COMPACT_ATOMS: atom_id res chain seq x y z
N MET A 1 -12.71 -17.70 -38.63
CA MET A 1 -12.16 -18.03 -39.97
C MET A 1 -12.66 -19.42 -40.36
N THR A 2 -13.64 -19.53 -41.25
CA THR A 2 -13.99 -20.82 -41.89
C THR A 2 -12.95 -21.11 -42.98
N LEU A 3 -12.20 -22.20 -42.82
CA LEU A 3 -11.27 -22.70 -43.85
C LEU A 3 -12.04 -23.56 -44.86
N ASP A 4 -12.97 -22.96 -45.61
CA ASP A 4 -13.69 -23.66 -46.68
C ASP A 4 -12.74 -24.06 -47.82
N GLY A 5 -12.90 -25.29 -48.33
CA GLY A 5 -12.27 -25.72 -49.59
C GLY A 5 -10.85 -26.28 -49.48
N LEU A 6 -10.54 -27.00 -48.38
CA LEU A 6 -9.27 -27.69 -48.23
C LEU A 6 -9.03 -28.71 -49.37
N THR A 7 -7.85 -28.64 -49.98
CA THR A 7 -7.43 -29.58 -51.04
C THR A 7 -6.82 -30.85 -50.42
N PRO A 8 -7.13 -32.06 -50.94
CA PRO A 8 -6.60 -33.31 -50.41
C PRO A 8 -5.08 -33.28 -50.23
N GLY A 9 -4.63 -33.52 -48.98
CA GLY A 9 -3.20 -33.54 -48.61
C GLY A 9 -2.75 -32.38 -47.72
N GLN A 10 -3.67 -31.49 -47.32
CA GLN A 10 -3.42 -30.45 -46.32
C GLN A 10 -3.65 -30.99 -44.89
N SER A 11 -3.14 -30.27 -43.88
CA SER A 11 -3.48 -30.53 -42.47
C SER A 11 -4.94 -30.16 -42.24
N TYR A 12 -5.71 -31.07 -41.67
CA TYR A 12 -7.09 -30.86 -41.24
C TYR A 12 -7.06 -30.42 -39.78
N ALA A 13 -7.56 -29.22 -39.52
CA ALA A 13 -7.82 -28.77 -38.16
C ALA A 13 -9.09 -29.47 -37.69
N LEU A 14 -9.01 -30.15 -36.55
CA LEU A 14 -10.18 -30.68 -35.87
C LEU A 14 -10.51 -29.78 -34.71
N MET A 15 -11.80 -29.54 -34.58
CA MET A 15 -12.38 -28.74 -33.53
C MET A 15 -13.32 -29.67 -32.78
N PHE A 16 -12.96 -29.96 -31.53
CA PHE A 16 -13.74 -30.82 -30.65
C PHE A 16 -14.63 -29.94 -29.81
N VAL A 17 -15.92 -30.24 -29.80
CA VAL A 17 -16.93 -29.34 -29.28
C VAL A 17 -17.74 -30.07 -28.24
N ASN A 18 -17.84 -29.57 -27.03
CA ASN A 18 -18.85 -30.08 -26.11
C ASN A 18 -20.24 -29.56 -26.50
N ASN A 19 -21.19 -30.46 -26.71
CA ASN A 19 -22.59 -30.20 -27.08
C ASN A 19 -22.81 -29.62 -28.51
N ALA A 20 -24.04 -29.69 -29.03
CA ALA A 20 -24.56 -28.94 -30.17
C ALA A 20 -24.41 -27.41 -30.05
N GLU A 21 -23.79 -26.92 -28.98
CA GLU A 21 -24.00 -25.58 -28.45
C GLU A 21 -22.79 -24.61 -28.43
N TYR A 22 -21.50 -24.94 -28.69
CA TYR A 22 -20.41 -23.91 -28.67
C TYR A 22 -19.26 -23.97 -29.72
N THR A 23 -18.77 -22.81 -30.19
CA THR A 23 -17.62 -22.60 -31.11
C THR A 23 -16.44 -22.12 -30.24
N LEU A 24 -15.23 -22.62 -30.46
CA LEU A 24 -13.95 -22.03 -30.04
C LEU A 24 -13.19 -21.43 -31.24
N ALA A 25 -13.01 -20.12 -31.24
CA ALA A 25 -11.86 -19.45 -31.84
C ALA A 25 -11.19 -18.64 -30.73
N SER A 26 -9.85 -18.56 -30.75
CA SER A 26 -9.08 -17.80 -29.77
C SER A 26 -9.50 -16.34 -29.80
N ASP A 27 -9.77 -15.81 -28.59
CA ASP A 27 -9.90 -14.42 -28.16
C ASP A 27 -11.28 -14.14 -27.53
N ASP A 28 -11.62 -14.85 -26.44
CA ASP A 28 -12.78 -14.61 -25.54
C ASP A 28 -14.11 -15.29 -25.91
N ILE A 29 -14.32 -16.54 -25.48
CA ILE A 29 -15.64 -17.19 -25.47
C ILE A 29 -15.95 -17.67 -24.05
N THR A 30 -16.82 -16.92 -23.37
CA THR A 30 -17.29 -17.21 -22.02
C THR A 30 -18.38 -18.29 -22.07
N ILE A 31 -18.00 -19.54 -21.81
CA ILE A 31 -18.93 -20.68 -21.81
C ILE A 31 -19.65 -20.73 -20.46
N TYR A 32 -20.98 -20.92 -20.46
CA TYR A 32 -21.75 -21.25 -19.26
C TYR A 32 -21.79 -22.77 -19.13
N THR A 33 -21.32 -23.31 -18.01
CA THR A 33 -21.64 -24.69 -17.62
C THR A 33 -22.19 -24.69 -16.20
N GLY A 34 -23.51 -24.63 -16.08
CA GLY A 34 -24.22 -25.36 -15.03
C GLY A 34 -24.50 -26.77 -15.54
N GLY A 35 -24.64 -27.74 -14.63
CA GLY A 35 -24.98 -29.10 -15.00
C GLY A 35 -26.42 -29.22 -15.51
N GLY A 36 -26.61 -29.98 -16.59
CA GLY A 36 -27.92 -30.35 -17.13
C GLY A 36 -27.82 -30.51 -18.64
N GLN A 37 -27.69 -31.74 -19.14
CA GLN A 37 -27.54 -32.02 -20.56
C GLN A 37 -28.89 -32.03 -21.27
N GLY A 38 -29.40 -30.90 -21.77
CA GLY A 38 -30.56 -30.78 -22.67
C GLY A 38 -31.80 -31.65 -22.39
N ASP A 39 -31.96 -32.17 -21.17
CA ASP A 39 -32.84 -33.28 -20.84
C ASP A 39 -33.33 -33.10 -19.41
N LYS A 40 -34.65 -33.22 -19.22
CA LYS A 40 -35.34 -32.88 -17.96
C LYS A 40 -34.93 -33.76 -16.77
N GLU A 41 -34.16 -34.82 -17.01
CA GLU A 41 -33.80 -35.85 -16.01
C GLU A 41 -32.28 -36.01 -15.75
N TYR A 42 -31.43 -35.08 -16.17
CA TYR A 42 -29.98 -35.23 -15.98
C TYR A 42 -29.49 -34.89 -14.55
N ASP A 43 -28.85 -35.87 -13.91
CA ASP A 43 -28.13 -35.75 -12.62
C ASP A 43 -26.90 -36.69 -12.70
N ASN A 44 -25.71 -36.17 -12.35
CA ASN A 44 -24.55 -36.93 -11.83
C ASN A 44 -23.30 -36.09 -11.49
N GLY A 45 -23.27 -34.76 -11.73
CA GLY A 45 -22.26 -33.84 -11.18
C GLY A 45 -20.80 -34.04 -11.65
N GLY A 46 -20.53 -33.84 -12.95
CA GLY A 46 -19.17 -33.86 -13.49
C GLY A 46 -19.03 -33.02 -14.76
N PHE A 47 -17.79 -32.84 -15.20
CA PHE A 47 -17.47 -32.08 -16.41
C PHE A 47 -18.23 -32.60 -17.64
N PRO A 48 -18.56 -31.70 -18.58
CA PRO A 48 -19.44 -32.04 -19.69
C PRO A 48 -18.76 -33.06 -20.64
N VAL A 49 -19.52 -33.86 -21.37
CA VAL A 49 -18.98 -34.90 -22.29
C VAL A 49 -18.63 -34.31 -23.65
N VAL A 50 -17.39 -34.47 -24.14
CA VAL A 50 -16.98 -33.94 -25.45
C VAL A 50 -17.83 -34.53 -26.59
N THR A 51 -18.31 -33.66 -27.48
CA THR A 51 -19.04 -34.03 -28.70
C THR A 51 -18.33 -33.45 -29.95
N MET A 52 -19.02 -33.40 -31.10
CA MET A 52 -18.53 -32.70 -32.30
C MET A 52 -19.72 -32.11 -33.05
N TYR A 53 -19.70 -30.79 -33.25
CA TYR A 53 -20.67 -30.04 -34.06
C TYR A 53 -19.91 -29.01 -34.91
N ASN A 54 -20.47 -28.63 -36.07
CA ASN A 54 -19.91 -27.63 -36.98
C ASN A 54 -18.43 -27.84 -37.33
N SER A 55 -18.08 -29.07 -37.73
CA SER A 55 -16.77 -29.33 -38.33
C SER A 55 -16.53 -28.38 -39.51
N VAL A 56 -15.32 -27.84 -39.61
CA VAL A 56 -14.93 -26.83 -40.62
C VAL A 56 -15.33 -27.22 -42.05
N ASP A 57 -15.38 -28.53 -42.34
CA ASP A 57 -16.08 -29.10 -43.49
C ASP A 57 -16.99 -30.25 -43.00
N GLU A 58 -18.13 -30.45 -43.66
CA GLU A 58 -18.95 -31.68 -43.54
C GLU A 58 -18.07 -32.93 -43.74
N ILE A 59 -18.11 -33.88 -42.80
CA ILE A 59 -17.31 -35.10 -42.87
C ILE A 59 -17.95 -36.07 -43.85
N LYS A 60 -17.42 -36.10 -45.08
CA LYS A 60 -17.93 -36.98 -46.16
C LYS A 60 -17.21 -38.33 -46.20
N SER A 61 -16.01 -38.38 -45.62
CA SER A 61 -15.21 -39.59 -45.56
C SER A 61 -14.17 -39.51 -44.44
N MET A 62 -13.91 -40.64 -43.81
CA MET A 62 -12.92 -40.76 -42.75
C MET A 62 -12.09 -42.05 -42.92
N GLU A 63 -10.79 -41.95 -42.65
CA GLU A 63 -9.91 -43.11 -42.51
C GLU A 63 -9.22 -43.07 -41.15
N VAL A 64 -9.21 -44.19 -40.46
CA VAL A 64 -8.46 -44.40 -39.21
C VAL A 64 -7.42 -45.48 -39.47
N ASN A 65 -6.13 -45.15 -39.28
CA ASN A 65 -5.00 -46.04 -39.54
C ASN A 65 -4.99 -46.63 -40.97
N GLY A 66 -5.47 -45.84 -41.93
CA GLY A 66 -5.57 -46.22 -43.35
C GLY A 66 -6.76 -47.14 -43.68
N GLN A 67 -7.68 -47.38 -42.73
CA GLN A 67 -8.93 -48.10 -42.97
C GLN A 67 -10.09 -47.10 -43.04
N SER A 68 -10.90 -47.19 -44.11
CA SER A 68 -12.10 -46.36 -44.24
C SER A 68 -13.12 -46.70 -43.17
N VAL A 69 -13.65 -45.67 -42.51
CA VAL A 69 -14.79 -45.76 -41.61
C VAL A 69 -16.07 -45.78 -42.45
N THR A 70 -17.08 -46.53 -42.02
CA THR A 70 -18.40 -46.57 -42.65
C THR A 70 -19.42 -46.30 -41.57
N GLU A 71 -20.33 -45.37 -41.82
CA GLU A 71 -21.41 -45.05 -40.89
C GLU A 71 -22.43 -46.18 -40.84
N ASP A 72 -22.98 -46.41 -39.66
CA ASP A 72 -24.04 -47.37 -39.40
C ASP A 72 -25.10 -46.71 -38.51
N GLU A 73 -26.10 -46.11 -39.17
CA GLU A 73 -27.23 -45.45 -38.52
C GLU A 73 -27.98 -46.37 -37.55
N ALA A 74 -28.00 -47.69 -37.80
CA ALA A 74 -28.71 -48.64 -36.95
C ALA A 74 -28.01 -48.90 -35.60
N SER A 75 -26.69 -48.63 -35.52
CA SER A 75 -25.92 -48.75 -34.29
C SER A 75 -25.46 -47.39 -33.71
N GLY A 76 -25.81 -46.28 -34.37
CA GLY A 76 -25.42 -44.93 -33.95
C GLY A 76 -23.94 -44.59 -34.20
N VAL A 77 -23.27 -45.36 -35.07
CA VAL A 77 -21.87 -45.10 -35.43
C VAL A 77 -21.85 -44.12 -36.59
N THR A 78 -21.40 -42.90 -36.32
CA THR A 78 -21.17 -41.84 -37.31
C THR A 78 -19.67 -41.56 -37.42
N PHE A 79 -19.27 -40.73 -38.37
CA PHE A 79 -17.88 -40.26 -38.41
C PHE A 79 -17.48 -39.50 -37.15
N GLU A 80 -18.37 -38.67 -36.62
CA GLU A 80 -18.21 -37.88 -35.39
C GLU A 80 -18.06 -38.78 -34.17
N SER A 81 -18.99 -39.73 -33.98
CA SER A 81 -18.95 -40.62 -32.81
C SER A 81 -17.72 -41.54 -32.85
N THR A 82 -17.29 -41.96 -34.04
CA THR A 82 -16.02 -42.66 -34.24
C THR A 82 -14.84 -41.79 -33.87
N LEU A 83 -14.79 -40.54 -34.34
CA LEU A 83 -13.67 -39.63 -34.07
C LEU A 83 -13.53 -39.32 -32.58
N ILE A 84 -14.62 -38.93 -31.92
CA ILE A 84 -14.64 -38.66 -30.47
C ILE A 84 -14.13 -39.87 -29.68
N SER A 85 -14.51 -41.09 -30.10
CA SER A 85 -14.09 -42.31 -29.41
C SER A 85 -12.57 -42.53 -29.36
N LEU A 86 -11.81 -41.87 -30.24
CA LEU A 86 -10.35 -41.98 -30.33
C LEU A 86 -9.59 -41.10 -29.32
N PHE A 87 -10.29 -40.23 -28.58
CA PHE A 87 -9.68 -39.30 -27.62
C PHE A 87 -9.92 -39.68 -26.17
N ASP A 88 -8.93 -39.37 -25.34
CA ASP A 88 -9.07 -39.15 -23.91
C ASP A 88 -9.19 -37.64 -23.65
N VAL A 89 -10.09 -37.27 -22.74
CA VAL A 89 -10.37 -35.88 -22.37
C VAL A 89 -9.89 -35.68 -20.94
N THR A 90 -9.07 -34.65 -20.71
CA THR A 90 -8.61 -34.28 -19.37
C THR A 90 -8.95 -32.82 -19.09
N TYR A 91 -9.58 -32.56 -17.96
CA TYR A 91 -9.83 -31.21 -17.45
C TYR A 91 -8.75 -30.88 -16.42
N LEU A 92 -8.14 -29.70 -16.54
CA LEU A 92 -7.07 -29.24 -15.65
C LEU A 92 -7.51 -27.95 -14.96
N ASP A 93 -7.26 -27.84 -13.65
CA ASP A 93 -7.42 -26.57 -12.93
C ASP A 93 -6.36 -25.53 -13.36
N GLU A 94 -6.46 -24.30 -12.86
CA GLU A 94 -5.50 -23.21 -13.10
C GLU A 94 -4.04 -23.58 -12.74
N GLN A 95 -3.83 -24.57 -11.88
CA GLN A 95 -2.51 -25.06 -11.50
C GLN A 95 -2.03 -26.22 -12.39
N GLY A 96 -2.83 -26.62 -13.39
CA GLY A 96 -2.54 -27.71 -14.32
C GLY A 96 -2.79 -29.10 -13.75
N ASN A 97 -3.54 -29.24 -12.66
CA ASN A 97 -3.86 -30.53 -12.07
C ASN A 97 -5.14 -31.11 -12.67
N PRO A 98 -5.17 -32.41 -13.00
CA PRO A 98 -6.40 -33.08 -13.43
C PRO A 98 -7.52 -33.00 -12.39
N VAL A 99 -8.71 -32.65 -12.86
CA VAL A 99 -9.95 -32.55 -12.08
C VAL A 99 -11.06 -33.34 -12.75
N GLU A 100 -11.97 -33.91 -11.96
CA GLU A 100 -13.09 -34.74 -12.44
C GLU A 100 -14.48 -34.10 -12.19
N SER A 101 -14.51 -32.94 -11.52
CA SER A 101 -15.74 -32.26 -11.13
C SER A 101 -15.68 -30.77 -11.41
N ASP A 102 -16.78 -30.26 -11.96
CA ASP A 102 -17.12 -28.88 -12.24
C ASP A 102 -17.82 -28.18 -11.04
N ALA A 103 -17.79 -28.78 -9.84
CA ALA A 103 -18.45 -28.22 -8.66
C ALA A 103 -17.82 -26.90 -8.15
N LYS A 104 -16.68 -26.48 -8.73
CA LYS A 104 -16.03 -25.22 -8.40
C LYS A 104 -16.10 -24.28 -9.61
N PRO A 105 -16.45 -23.00 -9.41
CA PRO A 105 -16.26 -22.02 -10.44
C PRO A 105 -14.76 -21.78 -10.68
N GLY A 106 -14.42 -21.39 -11.91
CA GLY A 106 -13.06 -21.12 -12.35
C GLY A 106 -12.85 -21.41 -13.83
N GLU A 107 -11.67 -21.04 -14.32
CA GLU A 107 -11.21 -21.41 -15.65
C GLU A 107 -10.47 -22.75 -15.61
N TYR A 108 -10.81 -23.63 -16.55
CA TYR A 108 -10.26 -24.96 -16.69
C TYR A 108 -9.67 -25.14 -18.08
N THR A 109 -8.51 -25.78 -18.16
CA THR A 109 -7.94 -26.21 -19.45
C THR A 109 -8.52 -27.57 -19.83
N VAL A 110 -9.02 -27.70 -21.06
CA VAL A 110 -9.53 -28.95 -21.63
C VAL A 110 -8.49 -29.49 -22.61
N SER A 111 -7.84 -30.60 -22.24
CA SER A 111 -6.84 -31.24 -23.09
C SER A 111 -7.39 -32.51 -23.74
N LEU A 112 -7.07 -32.69 -25.02
CA LEU A 112 -7.50 -33.82 -25.84
C LEU A 112 -6.30 -34.58 -26.35
N ASP A 113 -6.17 -35.82 -25.87
CA ASP A 113 -5.10 -36.73 -26.23
C ASP A 113 -5.62 -37.91 -27.03
N TRP A 114 -4.87 -38.36 -28.03
CA TRP A 114 -5.18 -39.62 -28.70
C TRP A 114 -5.00 -40.78 -27.72
N LYS A 115 -6.03 -41.61 -27.55
CA LYS A 115 -5.98 -42.85 -26.73
C LYS A 115 -4.82 -43.75 -27.12
N ASP A 116 -4.56 -43.84 -28.42
CA ASP A 116 -3.36 -44.46 -28.97
C ASP A 116 -2.53 -43.40 -29.70
N PRO A 117 -1.34 -43.01 -29.19
CA PRO A 117 -0.44 -42.04 -29.82
C PRO A 117 -0.01 -42.38 -31.25
N GLY A 118 -0.16 -43.64 -31.67
CA GLY A 118 0.11 -44.08 -33.04
C GLY A 118 -1.05 -43.84 -34.02
N THR A 119 -2.20 -43.36 -33.54
CA THR A 119 -3.41 -43.18 -34.35
C THR A 119 -3.17 -42.15 -35.46
N THR A 120 -3.56 -42.52 -36.68
CA THR A 120 -3.54 -41.62 -37.84
C THR A 120 -4.94 -41.48 -38.39
N VAL A 121 -5.45 -40.25 -38.44
CA VAL A 121 -6.78 -39.97 -38.98
C VAL A 121 -6.68 -39.12 -40.24
N ARG A 122 -7.49 -39.46 -41.24
CA ARG A 122 -7.75 -38.62 -42.40
C ARG A 122 -9.23 -38.32 -42.51
N ILE A 123 -9.58 -37.06 -42.75
CA ILE A 123 -10.95 -36.60 -42.97
C ILE A 123 -11.00 -35.90 -44.32
N ASN A 124 -11.94 -36.30 -45.18
CA ASN A 124 -12.05 -35.77 -46.54
C ASN A 124 -10.73 -35.83 -47.34
N GLY A 125 -9.87 -36.82 -47.01
CA GLY A 125 -8.54 -36.99 -47.60
C GLY A 125 -7.42 -36.13 -46.99
N ASN A 126 -7.72 -35.32 -45.98
CA ASN A 126 -6.79 -34.43 -45.27
C ASN A 126 -6.32 -35.06 -43.96
N LYS A 127 -5.05 -34.85 -43.59
CA LYS A 127 -4.47 -35.48 -42.40
C LYS A 127 -4.80 -34.67 -41.16
N VAL A 128 -5.37 -35.31 -40.14
CA VAL A 128 -5.58 -34.70 -38.83
C VAL A 128 -4.24 -34.60 -38.08
N ASN A 129 -4.04 -33.48 -37.37
CA ASN A 129 -2.81 -33.28 -36.59
C ASN A 129 -2.67 -34.32 -35.46
N SER A 130 -1.45 -34.79 -35.23
CA SER A 130 -1.16 -35.74 -34.15
C SER A 130 -1.07 -35.09 -32.77
N LYS A 131 -0.96 -33.76 -32.72
CA LYS A 131 -1.05 -32.96 -31.50
C LYS A 131 -2.20 -31.98 -31.64
N LEU A 132 -3.10 -31.97 -30.66
CA LEU A 132 -4.19 -31.03 -30.55
C LEU A 132 -3.77 -29.88 -29.62
N GLU A 133 -4.39 -28.71 -29.83
CA GLU A 133 -4.24 -27.57 -28.92
C GLU A 133 -5.25 -27.71 -27.79
N ASP A 134 -4.90 -27.20 -26.61
CA ASP A 134 -5.79 -27.21 -25.47
C ASP A 134 -6.92 -26.20 -25.67
N GLY A 135 -8.10 -26.51 -25.15
CA GLY A 135 -9.24 -25.60 -25.06
C GLY A 135 -9.42 -25.02 -23.66
N THR A 136 -10.34 -24.08 -23.52
CA THR A 136 -10.72 -23.47 -22.23
C THR A 136 -12.19 -23.79 -21.93
N LEU A 137 -12.47 -24.15 -20.69
CA LEU A 137 -13.80 -24.30 -20.12
C LEU A 137 -13.92 -23.34 -18.93
N ILE A 138 -14.96 -22.51 -18.90
CA ILE A 138 -15.24 -21.62 -17.78
C ILE A 138 -16.45 -22.18 -17.03
N VAL A 139 -16.27 -22.50 -15.75
CA VAL A 139 -17.38 -22.78 -14.83
C VAL A 139 -17.65 -21.49 -14.06
N ARG A 140 -18.86 -20.95 -14.17
CA ARG A 140 -19.14 -19.60 -13.67
C ARG A 140 -19.59 -19.60 -12.21
N HIS A 141 -19.26 -18.52 -11.49
CA HIS A 141 -19.65 -18.29 -10.11
C HIS A 141 -21.07 -17.70 -10.02
N THR A 142 -21.94 -18.25 -9.17
CA THR A 142 -23.24 -17.62 -8.84
C THR A 142 -23.22 -17.16 -7.39
N ALA A 143 -23.72 -15.95 -7.11
CA ALA A 143 -23.82 -15.45 -5.74
C ALA A 143 -24.81 -16.30 -4.93
N ASP A 144 -25.97 -16.61 -5.50
CA ASP A 144 -26.96 -17.49 -4.90
C ASP A 144 -26.96 -18.90 -5.52
N VAL A 145 -25.93 -19.70 -5.21
CA VAL A 145 -25.86 -21.13 -5.62
C VAL A 145 -27.14 -21.87 -5.23
N LYS A 146 -27.67 -21.56 -4.05
CA LYS A 146 -28.87 -22.22 -3.55
C LYS A 146 -30.09 -21.82 -4.37
N GLY A 147 -30.27 -20.53 -4.65
CA GLY A 147 -31.36 -20.02 -5.46
C GLY A 147 -31.27 -20.47 -6.92
N ALA A 148 -30.08 -20.50 -7.51
CA ALA A 148 -29.87 -21.08 -8.84
C ALA A 148 -30.22 -22.58 -8.86
N THR A 149 -29.90 -23.33 -7.80
CA THR A 149 -30.22 -24.77 -7.70
C THR A 149 -31.71 -25.00 -7.40
N GLU A 150 -32.35 -24.12 -6.62
CA GLU A 150 -33.76 -24.18 -6.26
C GLU A 150 -34.67 -23.54 -7.33
N GLY A 151 -34.09 -22.90 -8.36
CA GLY A 151 -34.81 -22.20 -9.43
C GLY A 151 -35.50 -20.91 -8.96
N THR A 152 -34.95 -20.21 -7.97
CA THR A 152 -35.52 -18.97 -7.44
C THR A 152 -34.96 -17.70 -8.07
N THR A 153 -33.81 -17.79 -8.76
CA THR A 153 -33.18 -16.69 -9.50
C THR A 153 -33.38 -16.80 -11.02
N THR A 154 -34.04 -17.86 -11.48
CA THR A 154 -34.42 -18.02 -12.87
C THR A 154 -35.94 -18.12 -13.00
N HIS A 155 -36.50 -17.49 -14.02
CA HIS A 155 -37.93 -17.33 -14.20
C HIS A 155 -38.33 -17.73 -15.61
N GLU A 156 -39.38 -18.54 -15.76
CA GLU A 156 -39.85 -18.97 -17.08
C GLU A 156 -40.15 -17.77 -17.98
N LEU A 157 -39.65 -17.81 -19.21
CA LEU A 157 -39.92 -16.74 -20.17
C LEU A 157 -41.42 -16.64 -20.48
N LEU A 158 -41.99 -15.45 -20.33
CA LEU A 158 -43.41 -15.23 -20.56
C LEU A 158 -43.73 -15.26 -22.06
N THR A 159 -44.93 -15.75 -22.38
CA THR A 159 -45.43 -15.81 -23.77
C THR A 159 -46.23 -14.58 -24.18
N GLU A 160 -46.69 -13.79 -23.20
CA GLU A 160 -47.43 -12.55 -23.35
C GLU A 160 -46.96 -11.55 -22.28
N GLU A 161 -47.05 -10.25 -22.58
CA GLU A 161 -46.65 -9.20 -21.62
C GLU A 161 -47.51 -9.23 -20.35
N PRO A 162 -46.91 -9.04 -19.15
CA PRO A 162 -47.64 -9.02 -17.89
C PRO A 162 -48.59 -7.82 -17.81
N THR A 163 -49.74 -8.02 -17.17
CA THR A 163 -50.74 -6.97 -16.93
C THR A 163 -50.89 -6.60 -15.45
N GLU A 164 -50.32 -7.42 -14.57
CA GLU A 164 -50.28 -7.22 -13.13
C GLU A 164 -48.84 -6.89 -12.69
N PRO A 165 -48.65 -6.22 -11.55
CA PRO A 165 -47.32 -5.91 -11.03
C PRO A 165 -46.42 -7.14 -10.91
N VAL A 166 -45.25 -7.08 -11.54
CA VAL A 166 -44.20 -8.11 -11.45
C VAL A 166 -43.51 -8.03 -10.09
N LYS A 167 -43.01 -9.16 -9.60
CA LYS A 167 -42.35 -9.26 -8.27
C LYS A 167 -40.84 -9.48 -8.35
N HIS A 168 -40.38 -9.88 -9.51
CA HIS A 168 -39.00 -10.08 -9.94
C HIS A 168 -38.92 -9.64 -11.40
N ALA A 169 -37.75 -9.65 -12.01
CA ALA A 169 -37.64 -9.40 -13.44
C ALA A 169 -38.45 -10.44 -14.22
N GLU A 170 -39.19 -9.99 -15.22
CA GLU A 170 -39.96 -10.83 -16.14
C GLU A 170 -39.60 -10.44 -17.57
N ALA A 171 -39.63 -11.39 -18.50
CA ALA A 171 -39.24 -11.14 -19.88
C ALA A 171 -40.17 -11.82 -20.88
N VAL A 172 -40.31 -11.20 -22.05
CA VAL A 172 -41.03 -11.73 -23.22
C VAL A 172 -40.13 -11.58 -24.44
N ALA A 173 -39.85 -12.67 -25.14
CA ALA A 173 -39.11 -12.58 -26.41
C ALA A 173 -39.95 -11.88 -27.48
N ASN A 174 -39.34 -10.92 -28.17
CA ASN A 174 -40.02 -10.06 -29.12
C ASN A 174 -40.47 -10.82 -30.36
N LYS A 175 -41.60 -10.38 -30.94
CA LYS A 175 -42.18 -10.98 -32.16
C LYS A 175 -42.22 -9.96 -33.29
N LEU A 176 -41.51 -10.21 -34.38
CA LEU A 176 -41.59 -9.40 -35.61
C LEU A 176 -42.55 -10.02 -36.64
N GLY A 177 -43.74 -10.44 -36.18
CA GLY A 177 -44.73 -11.15 -37.00
C GLY A 177 -44.49 -12.65 -37.14
N PHE A 178 -43.45 -13.16 -36.50
CA PHE A 178 -43.09 -14.57 -36.38
C PHE A 178 -42.76 -14.88 -34.92
N ASP A 179 -42.89 -16.15 -34.52
CA ASP A 179 -42.37 -16.59 -33.22
C ASP A 179 -40.84 -16.48 -33.21
N PRO A 180 -40.23 -16.10 -32.08
CA PRO A 180 -38.79 -15.94 -31.99
C PRO A 180 -38.10 -17.30 -32.04
N SER A 181 -36.90 -17.32 -32.60
CA SER A 181 -35.95 -18.43 -32.47
C SER A 181 -34.96 -18.09 -31.36
N PHE A 182 -34.45 -19.10 -30.69
CA PHE A 182 -33.52 -18.97 -29.58
C PHE A 182 -32.19 -19.59 -29.96
N TYR A 183 -31.09 -18.92 -29.63
CA TYR A 183 -29.75 -19.34 -30.06
C TYR A 183 -28.77 -19.34 -28.92
N THR A 184 -28.13 -20.48 -28.71
CA THR A 184 -27.10 -20.62 -27.68
C THR A 184 -25.83 -19.89 -28.09
N ASN A 185 -25.30 -19.07 -27.18
CA ASN A 185 -24.23 -18.11 -27.43
C ASN A 185 -24.40 -17.19 -28.65
N ASP A 186 -25.64 -16.79 -28.96
CA ASP A 186 -25.94 -15.93 -30.11
C ASP A 186 -25.46 -16.48 -31.47
N ASP A 187 -25.32 -17.80 -31.55
CA ASP A 187 -24.90 -18.50 -32.77
C ASP A 187 -26.13 -19.04 -33.52
N GLU A 188 -26.43 -18.47 -34.70
CA GLU A 188 -27.61 -18.86 -35.49
C GLU A 188 -27.58 -20.33 -35.96
N ASP A 189 -26.41 -20.96 -35.98
CA ASP A 189 -26.29 -22.38 -36.30
C ASP A 189 -26.71 -23.29 -35.12
N ARG A 190 -27.09 -22.69 -33.98
CA ARG A 190 -27.40 -23.35 -32.70
C ARG A 190 -28.75 -22.96 -32.15
N GLU A 191 -29.76 -23.18 -32.97
CA GLU A 191 -31.13 -22.98 -32.57
C GLU A 191 -31.54 -24.01 -31.50
N VAL A 192 -32.12 -23.52 -30.40
CA VAL A 192 -32.66 -24.33 -29.30
C VAL A 192 -34.18 -24.16 -29.20
N ASP A 193 -34.83 -25.15 -28.60
CA ASP A 193 -36.28 -25.09 -28.38
C ASP A 193 -36.61 -23.99 -27.35
N ALA A 194 -37.76 -23.34 -27.53
CA ALA A 194 -38.23 -22.32 -26.59
C ALA A 194 -38.60 -22.92 -25.21
N GLU A 195 -38.82 -24.23 -25.15
CA GLU A 195 -39.13 -24.94 -23.90
C GLU A 195 -37.85 -25.06 -23.06
N GLY A 196 -37.85 -24.47 -21.87
CA GLY A 196 -36.68 -24.45 -20.98
C GLY A 196 -35.96 -23.10 -20.93
N ILE A 197 -36.29 -22.17 -21.84
CA ILE A 197 -35.75 -20.81 -21.79
C ILE A 197 -36.32 -20.04 -20.60
N GLN A 198 -35.41 -19.49 -19.80
CA GLN A 198 -35.70 -18.72 -18.60
C GLN A 198 -34.93 -17.39 -18.62
N LEU A 199 -35.46 -16.40 -17.91
CA LEU A 199 -34.74 -15.19 -17.54
C LEU A 199 -34.00 -15.46 -16.23
N LEU A 200 -32.69 -15.29 -16.23
CA LEU A 200 -31.88 -15.15 -15.04
C LEU A 200 -32.02 -13.71 -14.52
N ASP A 201 -32.34 -13.57 -13.24
CA ASP A 201 -32.37 -12.33 -12.45
C ASP A 201 -31.54 -12.55 -11.19
N ASP A 202 -30.30 -12.06 -11.20
CA ASP A 202 -29.32 -12.25 -10.11
C ASP A 202 -28.78 -10.90 -9.61
N ASP A 203 -28.31 -10.88 -8.37
CA ASP A 203 -27.65 -9.70 -7.80
C ASP A 203 -26.23 -9.55 -8.38
N LEU A 204 -25.59 -8.38 -8.19
CA LEU A 204 -24.16 -8.25 -8.45
C LEU A 204 -23.37 -9.18 -7.50
N LEU A 205 -22.26 -9.76 -7.98
CA LEU A 205 -21.34 -10.55 -7.16
C LEU A 205 -20.61 -9.67 -6.13
N THR A 206 -21.27 -9.32 -5.02
CA THR A 206 -20.74 -8.42 -3.98
C THR A 206 -19.89 -9.15 -2.94
N GLU A 207 -19.99 -10.47 -2.83
CA GLU A 207 -19.33 -11.27 -1.79
C GLU A 207 -17.81 -11.44 -1.97
N ILE A 208 -17.27 -11.04 -3.12
CA ILE A 208 -15.84 -11.17 -3.44
C ILE A 208 -14.97 -10.05 -2.81
N GLY A 209 -15.60 -9.06 -2.16
CA GLY A 209 -14.90 -8.00 -1.42
C GLY A 209 -14.08 -7.07 -2.30
N ASP A 210 -14.43 -6.95 -3.58
CA ASP A 210 -13.74 -6.16 -4.60
C ASP A 210 -14.27 -4.71 -4.70
N GLY A 211 -15.30 -4.35 -3.93
CA GLY A 211 -15.94 -3.03 -3.98
C GLY A 211 -16.63 -2.73 -5.32
N ARG A 212 -17.02 -3.80 -6.05
CA ARG A 212 -17.58 -3.72 -7.40
C ARG A 212 -18.82 -2.86 -7.49
N GLN A 213 -19.75 -3.03 -6.54
CA GLN A 213 -20.98 -2.25 -6.53
C GLN A 213 -20.67 -0.76 -6.39
N GLU A 214 -19.79 -0.36 -5.46
CA GLU A 214 -19.40 1.04 -5.29
C GLU A 214 -18.74 1.62 -6.56
N LEU A 215 -17.93 0.84 -7.27
CA LEU A 215 -17.34 1.25 -8.54
C LEU A 215 -18.40 1.43 -9.64
N MET A 216 -19.37 0.54 -9.72
CA MET A 216 -20.48 0.63 -10.68
C MET A 216 -21.40 1.82 -10.39
N GLU A 217 -21.73 2.06 -9.12
CA GLU A 217 -22.50 3.23 -8.66
C GLU A 217 -21.77 4.53 -8.99
N GLN A 218 -20.46 4.59 -8.71
CA GLN A 218 -19.63 5.76 -9.04
C GLN A 218 -19.61 6.02 -10.55
N LYS A 219 -19.44 4.97 -11.37
CA LYS A 219 -19.44 5.09 -12.83
C LYS A 219 -20.80 5.60 -13.35
N ALA A 220 -21.91 5.12 -12.81
CA ALA A 220 -23.23 5.63 -13.17
C ALA A 220 -23.44 7.07 -12.67
N ALA A 221 -22.98 7.43 -11.47
CA ALA A 221 -23.04 8.81 -10.98
C ALA A 221 -22.27 9.77 -11.90
N ASP A 222 -21.08 9.39 -12.35
CA ASP A 222 -20.26 10.18 -13.28
C ASP A 222 -20.94 10.34 -14.65
N TYR A 223 -21.64 9.30 -15.12
CA TYR A 223 -22.39 9.30 -16.38
C TYR A 223 -23.68 10.14 -16.31
N LEU A 224 -24.47 9.98 -15.25
CA LEU A 224 -25.74 10.68 -15.04
C LEU A 224 -25.54 12.16 -14.63
N GLY A 225 -24.38 12.46 -14.03
CA GLY A 225 -24.10 13.76 -13.42
C GLY A 225 -24.78 13.93 -12.05
N ASP A 226 -24.77 15.16 -11.54
CA ASP A 226 -25.36 15.48 -10.24
C ASP A 226 -26.86 15.14 -10.18
N ALA A 227 -27.27 14.42 -9.14
CA ALA A 227 -28.69 14.09 -8.87
C ALA A 227 -29.57 15.34 -8.62
N GLY A 228 -28.97 16.52 -8.47
CA GLY A 228 -29.65 17.77 -8.15
C GLY A 228 -29.42 18.23 -6.71
N GLU A 229 -29.78 19.48 -6.44
CA GLU A 229 -29.56 20.09 -5.13
C GLU A 229 -30.35 19.36 -4.03
N GLY A 230 -29.63 18.80 -3.04
CA GLY A 230 -30.23 18.06 -1.93
C GLY A 230 -30.75 16.67 -2.31
N GLN A 231 -30.32 16.11 -3.44
CA GLN A 231 -30.69 14.78 -3.90
C GLN A 231 -29.45 13.89 -4.05
N ALA A 232 -29.65 12.57 -3.93
CA ALA A 232 -28.66 11.54 -4.23
C ALA A 232 -29.27 10.52 -5.20
N TRP A 233 -28.41 9.87 -5.98
CA TRP A 233 -28.80 8.69 -6.74
C TRP A 233 -28.91 7.47 -5.81
N ARG A 234 -29.92 6.65 -6.07
CA ARG A 234 -30.08 5.28 -5.57
C ARG A 234 -29.98 4.33 -6.74
N TYR A 235 -29.61 3.09 -6.43
CA TYR A 235 -29.33 2.05 -7.41
C TYR A 235 -29.97 0.74 -6.97
N ASP A 236 -30.56 0.03 -7.91
CA ASP A 236 -31.05 -1.35 -7.77
C ASP A 236 -30.51 -2.12 -8.97
N PHE A 237 -29.52 -2.98 -8.74
CA PHE A 237 -28.78 -3.65 -9.79
C PHE A 237 -29.36 -5.03 -10.07
N HIS A 238 -29.53 -5.34 -11.35
CA HIS A 238 -29.97 -6.63 -11.85
C HIS A 238 -28.97 -7.13 -12.87
N TYR A 239 -28.35 -8.27 -12.61
CA TYR A 239 -27.66 -9.04 -13.65
C TYR A 239 -28.70 -9.89 -14.37
N LEU A 240 -29.07 -9.47 -15.58
CA LEU A 240 -30.06 -10.16 -16.38
C LEU A 240 -29.40 -10.99 -17.46
N ASP A 241 -29.93 -12.18 -17.70
CA ASP A 241 -29.54 -13.00 -18.84
C ASP A 241 -30.67 -13.92 -19.31
N LEU A 242 -30.66 -14.33 -20.59
CA LEU A 242 -31.50 -15.46 -21.01
C LEU A 242 -30.70 -16.76 -20.93
N VAL A 243 -31.29 -17.77 -20.31
CA VAL A 243 -30.62 -19.04 -20.04
C VAL A 243 -31.50 -20.22 -20.43
N ASP A 244 -30.88 -21.32 -20.86
CA ASP A 244 -31.56 -22.60 -21.06
C ASP A 244 -31.43 -23.46 -19.80
N ALA A 245 -32.52 -23.60 -19.05
CA ALA A 245 -32.57 -24.41 -17.84
C ALA A 245 -32.42 -25.92 -18.10
N TYR A 246 -32.65 -26.37 -19.32
CA TYR A 246 -32.41 -27.76 -19.71
C TYR A 246 -30.97 -27.99 -20.16
N ASN A 247 -30.27 -26.94 -20.58
CA ASN A 247 -28.85 -26.96 -20.90
C ASN A 247 -27.99 -26.24 -19.85
N GLY A 248 -28.23 -26.52 -18.57
CA GLY A 248 -27.29 -26.08 -17.54
C GLY A 248 -27.20 -24.56 -17.36
N ASN A 249 -28.30 -23.85 -17.64
CA ASN A 249 -28.37 -22.39 -17.70
C ASN A 249 -27.36 -21.78 -18.69
N ALA A 250 -27.13 -22.46 -19.82
CA ALA A 250 -26.40 -21.94 -20.95
C ALA A 250 -26.97 -20.60 -21.42
N TRP A 251 -26.12 -19.65 -21.79
CA TRP A 251 -26.57 -18.37 -22.32
C TRP A 251 -27.27 -18.53 -23.67
N VAL A 252 -28.42 -17.88 -23.80
CA VAL A 252 -29.28 -17.89 -24.97
C VAL A 252 -29.58 -16.47 -25.42
N SER A 253 -29.71 -16.27 -26.72
CA SER A 253 -30.21 -15.03 -27.33
C SER A 253 -31.56 -15.27 -27.99
N ALA A 254 -32.40 -14.22 -28.07
CA ALA A 254 -33.67 -14.27 -28.79
C ALA A 254 -33.57 -13.51 -30.11
N SER A 255 -34.04 -14.12 -31.22
CA SER A 255 -33.83 -13.62 -32.59
C SER A 255 -34.21 -12.16 -32.84
N TYR A 256 -35.17 -11.62 -32.08
CA TYR A 256 -35.68 -10.26 -32.22
C TYR A 256 -35.50 -9.39 -30.95
N GLY A 257 -34.64 -9.82 -30.02
CA GLY A 257 -34.49 -9.20 -28.71
C GLY A 257 -35.62 -9.55 -27.75
N THR A 258 -35.64 -8.87 -26.62
CA THR A 258 -36.50 -9.22 -25.49
C THR A 258 -37.05 -7.95 -24.84
N THR A 259 -38.35 -7.94 -24.57
CA THR A 259 -38.98 -6.94 -23.69
C THR A 259 -38.83 -7.42 -22.24
N ILE A 260 -38.32 -6.56 -21.38
CA ILE A 260 -38.08 -6.80 -19.95
C ILE A 260 -39.04 -5.93 -19.13
N TYR A 261 -39.50 -6.50 -18.01
CA TYR A 261 -40.25 -5.82 -16.96
C TYR A 261 -39.51 -5.97 -15.64
N LEU A 262 -38.99 -4.86 -15.11
CA LEU A 262 -38.44 -4.82 -13.76
C LEU A 262 -39.50 -4.35 -12.75
N PRO A 263 -39.50 -4.88 -11.52
CA PRO A 263 -40.33 -4.35 -10.45
C PRO A 263 -39.92 -2.91 -10.12
N TYR A 264 -40.85 -2.11 -9.61
CA TYR A 264 -40.48 -0.79 -9.08
C TYR A 264 -39.70 -0.96 -7.77
N PRO A 265 -38.58 -0.23 -7.57
CA PRO A 265 -37.87 -0.22 -6.29
C PRO A 265 -38.75 0.22 -5.12
N GLU A 266 -38.37 -0.13 -3.90
CA GLU A 266 -39.11 0.28 -2.71
C GLU A 266 -39.27 1.82 -2.65
N GLY A 267 -40.50 2.29 -2.46
CA GLY A 267 -40.83 3.72 -2.42
C GLY A 267 -41.05 4.36 -3.80
N VAL A 268 -40.78 3.64 -4.89
CA VAL A 268 -41.07 4.07 -6.26
C VAL A 268 -42.38 3.44 -6.73
N THR A 269 -43.22 4.23 -7.41
CA THR A 269 -44.42 3.74 -8.10
C THR A 269 -44.46 4.32 -9.50
N LYS A 270 -45.33 3.77 -10.36
CA LYS A 270 -45.62 4.34 -11.68
C LYS A 270 -45.89 5.85 -11.64
N GLU A 271 -46.65 6.32 -10.65
CA GLU A 271 -47.02 7.73 -10.50
C GLU A 271 -45.87 8.62 -10.03
N THR A 272 -44.89 8.07 -9.31
CA THR A 272 -43.75 8.82 -8.77
C THR A 272 -42.49 8.71 -9.62
N ALA A 273 -42.38 7.68 -10.47
CA ALA A 273 -41.17 7.35 -11.23
C ALA A 273 -40.62 8.54 -12.05
N GLU A 274 -41.48 9.24 -12.79
CA GLU A 274 -41.07 10.43 -13.55
C GLU A 274 -40.53 11.54 -12.65
N SER A 275 -41.18 11.78 -11.50
CA SER A 275 -40.79 12.84 -10.58
C SER A 275 -39.51 12.54 -9.79
N LEU A 276 -39.21 11.25 -9.61
CA LEU A 276 -37.98 10.77 -8.98
C LEU A 276 -36.85 10.57 -10.01
N GLY A 277 -37.08 10.93 -11.28
CA GLY A 277 -36.07 10.79 -12.34
C GLY A 277 -35.61 9.36 -12.56
N VAL A 278 -36.52 8.38 -12.39
CA VAL A 278 -36.20 6.96 -12.59
C VAL A 278 -35.67 6.73 -14.00
N GLN A 279 -34.54 6.03 -14.09
CA GLN A 279 -33.92 5.59 -15.34
C GLN A 279 -33.45 4.15 -15.18
N VAL A 280 -33.23 3.46 -16.31
CA VAL A 280 -32.52 2.17 -16.33
C VAL A 280 -31.21 2.41 -17.07
N VAL A 281 -30.10 2.24 -16.37
CA VAL A 281 -28.74 2.34 -16.92
C VAL A 281 -28.25 0.94 -17.23
N HIS A 282 -27.83 0.71 -18.46
CA HIS A 282 -27.27 -0.55 -18.92
C HIS A 282 -25.74 -0.47 -18.92
N TYR A 283 -25.09 -1.59 -18.58
CA TYR A 283 -23.63 -1.74 -18.56
C TYR A 283 -23.16 -2.74 -19.64
N PRO A 284 -23.27 -2.39 -20.95
CA PRO A 284 -23.02 -3.31 -22.05
C PRO A 284 -21.65 -3.99 -21.97
N GLY A 285 -21.62 -5.26 -22.34
CA GLY A 285 -20.40 -6.05 -22.43
C GLY A 285 -19.78 -6.40 -21.08
N LEU A 286 -20.38 -5.99 -19.95
CA LEU A 286 -20.02 -6.56 -18.67
C LEU A 286 -20.69 -7.93 -18.51
N HIS A 287 -19.90 -8.87 -18.04
CA HIS A 287 -20.27 -10.24 -17.75
C HIS A 287 -20.06 -10.45 -16.25
N ARG A 288 -20.73 -11.46 -15.72
CA ARG A 288 -20.69 -11.76 -14.29
C ARG A 288 -19.26 -12.04 -13.79
N GLU A 289 -18.38 -12.52 -14.67
CA GLU A 289 -17.07 -13.11 -14.37
C GLU A 289 -15.92 -12.11 -14.27
N TYR A 290 -16.07 -10.87 -14.74
CA TYR A 290 -14.98 -9.89 -14.60
C TYR A 290 -14.66 -9.72 -13.11
N GLY A 291 -13.43 -10.03 -12.71
CA GLY A 291 -12.99 -10.01 -11.31
C GLY A 291 -12.76 -11.37 -10.66
N ILE A 292 -13.01 -12.48 -11.34
CA ILE A 292 -12.57 -13.82 -10.87
C ILE A 292 -11.04 -13.84 -10.72
N ALA A 293 -10.30 -13.13 -11.58
CA ALA A 293 -8.84 -12.99 -11.48
C ALA A 293 -8.39 -11.85 -10.53
N GLY A 294 -9.33 -11.13 -9.91
CA GLY A 294 -9.10 -10.07 -8.93
C GLY A 294 -9.57 -8.67 -9.34
N GLN A 295 -9.48 -7.71 -8.40
CA GLN A 295 -10.04 -6.36 -8.51
C GLN A 295 -9.57 -5.56 -9.75
N ALA A 296 -8.34 -5.76 -10.22
CA ALA A 296 -7.80 -5.03 -11.37
C ALA A 296 -8.57 -5.30 -12.67
N GLU A 297 -9.10 -6.50 -12.84
CA GLU A 297 -9.91 -6.88 -14.01
C GLU A 297 -11.28 -6.19 -13.98
N VAL A 298 -11.87 -6.04 -12.79
CA VAL A 298 -13.13 -5.31 -12.58
C VAL A 298 -12.98 -3.85 -13.00
N GLU A 299 -11.90 -3.21 -12.55
CA GLU A 299 -11.61 -1.81 -12.89
C GLU A 299 -11.36 -1.62 -14.39
N GLU A 300 -10.64 -2.54 -15.04
CA GLU A 300 -10.37 -2.49 -16.48
C GLU A 300 -11.63 -2.70 -17.30
N ALA A 301 -12.44 -3.70 -16.98
CA ALA A 301 -13.73 -3.96 -17.64
C ALA A 301 -14.69 -2.77 -17.47
N LEU A 302 -14.79 -2.23 -16.26
CA LEU A 302 -15.60 -1.03 -16.00
C LEU A 302 -15.06 0.19 -16.75
N ALA A 303 -13.75 0.36 -16.88
CA ALA A 303 -13.18 1.46 -17.65
C ALA A 303 -13.51 1.35 -19.14
N ALA A 304 -13.54 0.13 -19.70
CA ALA A 304 -13.86 -0.14 -21.10
C ALA A 304 -15.37 -0.07 -21.41
N CYS A 305 -16.23 -0.29 -20.41
CA CYS A 305 -17.68 -0.25 -20.57
C CYS A 305 -18.19 1.18 -20.82
N GLU A 306 -18.88 1.39 -21.93
CA GLU A 306 -19.60 2.64 -22.23
C GLU A 306 -21.07 2.49 -21.82
N LEU A 307 -21.50 3.24 -20.80
CA LEU A 307 -22.87 3.15 -20.28
C LEU A 307 -23.88 3.74 -21.26
N GLU A 308 -25.07 3.16 -21.27
CA GLU A 308 -26.23 3.69 -21.98
C GLU A 308 -27.47 3.76 -21.08
N THR A 309 -28.38 4.68 -21.42
CA THR A 309 -29.68 4.79 -20.75
C THR A 309 -30.74 4.15 -21.62
N MET A 310 -31.49 3.20 -21.05
CA MET A 310 -32.56 2.52 -21.78
C MET A 310 -33.77 3.44 -21.98
N GLU A 311 -34.45 3.29 -23.12
CA GLU A 311 -35.78 3.89 -23.29
C GLU A 311 -36.80 3.07 -22.49
N VAL A 312 -37.32 3.66 -21.41
CA VAL A 312 -38.24 2.98 -20.48
C VAL A 312 -39.68 3.49 -20.62
N GLU A 313 -40.63 2.57 -20.42
CA GLU A 313 -42.05 2.88 -20.22
C GLU A 313 -42.50 2.45 -18.82
N PHE A 314 -43.09 3.38 -18.05
CA PHE A 314 -43.64 3.08 -16.73
C PHE A 314 -45.07 2.54 -16.84
N THR A 315 -45.22 1.23 -16.65
CA THR A 315 -46.50 0.52 -16.77
C THR A 315 -47.08 0.16 -15.41
N ASP A 316 -48.31 -0.36 -15.38
CA ASP A 316 -48.90 -0.92 -14.14
C ASP A 316 -48.21 -2.23 -13.73
N ALA A 317 -47.58 -2.94 -14.68
CA ALA A 317 -46.85 -4.18 -14.43
C ALA A 317 -45.44 -3.92 -13.88
N GLY A 318 -44.77 -2.85 -14.32
CA GLY A 318 -43.40 -2.53 -13.93
C GLY A 318 -42.72 -1.53 -14.86
N ILE A 319 -41.41 -1.43 -14.75
CA ILE A 319 -40.54 -0.64 -15.62
C ILE A 319 -40.25 -1.49 -16.86
N LYS A 320 -40.84 -1.11 -18.00
CA LYS A 320 -40.72 -1.81 -19.28
C LYS A 320 -39.58 -1.22 -20.10
N PHE A 321 -38.72 -2.05 -20.67
CA PHE A 321 -37.76 -1.65 -21.70
C PHE A 321 -37.42 -2.83 -22.61
N ASP A 322 -36.85 -2.55 -23.77
CA ASP A 322 -36.37 -3.57 -24.70
C ASP A 322 -34.85 -3.71 -24.62
N THR A 323 -34.36 -4.94 -24.73
CA THR A 323 -32.95 -5.24 -24.98
C THR A 323 -32.77 -5.92 -26.33
N GLU A 324 -31.65 -5.64 -26.99
CA GLU A 324 -31.28 -6.27 -28.24
C GLU A 324 -30.97 -7.76 -28.04
N ARG A 325 -30.88 -8.50 -29.15
CA ARG A 325 -30.69 -9.97 -29.16
C ARG A 325 -29.59 -10.47 -28.22
N ALA A 326 -28.44 -9.79 -28.20
CA ALA A 326 -27.29 -10.08 -27.34
C ALA A 326 -27.01 -8.96 -26.32
N GLY A 327 -28.04 -8.19 -25.95
CA GLY A 327 -27.92 -7.01 -25.09
C GLY A 327 -28.08 -7.30 -23.60
N PHE A 328 -27.99 -8.56 -23.15
CA PHE A 328 -28.06 -8.88 -21.74
C PHE A 328 -26.71 -8.65 -21.05
N SER A 329 -26.76 -7.91 -19.94
CA SER A 329 -25.62 -7.59 -19.08
C SER A 329 -26.19 -6.98 -17.78
N PRO A 330 -25.38 -6.42 -16.86
CA PRO A 330 -25.92 -5.67 -15.73
C PRO A 330 -26.77 -4.46 -16.15
N PHE A 331 -27.93 -4.33 -15.51
CA PHE A 331 -28.79 -3.16 -15.54
C PHE A 331 -28.88 -2.57 -14.13
N ALA A 332 -29.02 -1.25 -14.04
CA ALA A 332 -29.29 -0.56 -12.79
C ALA A 332 -30.55 0.29 -12.93
N ILE A 333 -31.57 0.04 -12.11
CA ILE A 333 -32.62 1.02 -11.89
C ILE A 333 -32.02 2.13 -11.03
N VAL A 334 -32.05 3.36 -11.52
CA VAL A 334 -31.51 4.53 -10.81
C VAL A 334 -32.61 5.55 -10.55
N TRP A 335 -32.65 6.11 -9.35
CA TRP A 335 -33.65 7.12 -8.99
C TRP A 335 -33.13 8.10 -7.96
N GLN A 336 -33.76 9.27 -7.88
CA GLN A 336 -33.40 10.33 -6.95
C GLN A 336 -34.10 10.14 -5.61
N THR A 337 -33.38 10.46 -4.54
CA THR A 337 -33.90 10.52 -3.18
C THR A 337 -33.36 11.74 -2.45
N ASP A 338 -34.08 12.18 -1.41
CA ASP A 338 -33.57 13.17 -0.46
C ASP A 338 -32.20 12.73 0.09
N ALA A 339 -31.27 13.68 0.10
CA ALA A 339 -29.90 13.46 0.52
C ALA A 339 -29.46 14.41 1.63
N ARG A 340 -28.41 13.98 2.33
CA ARG A 340 -27.60 14.76 3.24
C ARG A 340 -26.14 14.72 2.81
N THR A 341 -25.34 15.61 3.36
CA THR A 341 -23.89 15.54 3.24
C THR A 341 -23.25 14.86 4.45
N ILE A 342 -22.19 14.10 4.21
CA ILE A 342 -21.28 13.59 5.24
C ILE A 342 -19.89 14.11 4.92
N THR A 343 -19.32 14.93 5.79
CA THR A 343 -17.93 15.38 5.67
C THR A 343 -17.05 14.55 6.60
N ALA A 344 -16.19 13.71 6.05
CA ALA A 344 -15.23 12.90 6.77
C ALA A 344 -13.82 13.48 6.63
N THR A 345 -13.19 13.77 7.77
CA THR A 345 -11.83 14.34 7.82
C THR A 345 -10.98 13.61 8.85
N ALA A 346 -9.67 13.58 8.59
CA ALA A 346 -8.65 13.06 9.48
C ALA A 346 -7.49 14.05 9.55
N ASP A 347 -6.81 14.10 10.68
CA ASP A 347 -5.60 14.91 10.85
C ASP A 347 -4.35 14.23 10.26
N GLU A 348 -3.17 14.83 10.49
CA GLU A 348 -1.94 14.35 9.86
C GLU A 348 -1.50 12.96 10.31
N GLY A 349 -1.84 12.54 11.53
CA GLY A 349 -1.44 11.26 12.10
C GLY A 349 -2.47 10.14 11.94
N SER A 350 -3.59 10.40 11.27
CA SER A 350 -4.64 9.40 11.00
C SER A 350 -5.08 9.41 9.55
N THR A 351 -5.87 8.41 9.17
CA THR A 351 -6.60 8.34 7.91
C THR A 351 -8.07 8.04 8.20
N VAL A 352 -8.93 8.54 7.32
CA VAL A 352 -10.32 8.12 7.19
C VAL A 352 -10.56 7.82 5.73
N THR A 353 -11.10 6.65 5.42
CA THR A 353 -11.30 6.19 4.05
C THR A 353 -12.75 5.77 3.87
N PRO A 354 -13.49 6.37 2.92
CA PRO A 354 -13.08 7.48 2.07
C PRO A 354 -13.07 8.83 2.82
N ALA A 355 -12.15 9.74 2.49
CA ALA A 355 -12.09 11.11 3.03
C ALA A 355 -12.75 12.11 2.07
N GLY A 356 -13.35 13.17 2.61
CA GLY A 356 -13.97 14.24 1.82
C GLY A 356 -15.43 14.48 2.20
N THR A 357 -16.19 15.11 1.30
CA THR A 357 -17.62 15.33 1.47
C THR A 357 -18.39 14.45 0.49
N PHE A 358 -19.37 13.71 1.01
CA PHE A 358 -20.17 12.76 0.26
C PHE A 358 -21.64 13.16 0.35
N THR A 359 -22.34 13.11 -0.77
CA THR A 359 -23.80 13.21 -0.80
C THR A 359 -24.37 11.81 -0.65
N VAL A 360 -25.17 11.57 0.39
CA VAL A 360 -25.68 10.24 0.76
C VAL A 360 -27.17 10.35 1.01
N SER A 361 -27.94 9.32 0.64
CA SER A 361 -29.37 9.26 0.95
C SER A 361 -29.62 9.44 2.44
N VAL A 362 -30.70 10.15 2.79
CA VAL A 362 -31.11 10.33 4.19
C VAL A 362 -31.50 9.01 4.89
N GLU A 363 -31.75 7.96 4.13
CA GLU A 363 -32.19 6.65 4.63
C GLU A 363 -31.05 5.64 4.77
N GLU A 364 -29.85 5.95 4.27
CA GLU A 364 -28.69 5.07 4.32
C GLU A 364 -27.64 5.56 5.31
N GLY A 365 -26.91 4.60 5.89
CA GLY A 365 -25.65 4.88 6.58
C GLY A 365 -24.47 4.81 5.62
N LYS A 366 -23.33 5.39 6.01
CA LYS A 366 -22.06 5.26 5.26
C LYS A 366 -20.96 4.81 6.19
N THR A 367 -20.23 3.76 5.80
CA THR A 367 -19.13 3.19 6.57
C THR A 367 -17.81 3.82 6.15
N PHE A 368 -16.95 4.07 7.14
CA PHE A 368 -15.62 4.63 6.98
C PHE A 368 -14.60 3.75 7.69
N SER A 369 -13.49 3.46 7.02
CA SER A 369 -12.31 2.85 7.62
C SER A 369 -11.45 3.94 8.26
N ILE A 370 -10.93 3.64 9.45
CA ILE A 370 -10.20 4.57 10.31
C ILE A 370 -8.91 3.87 10.73
N GLU A 371 -7.78 4.49 10.40
CA GLU A 371 -6.47 3.94 10.74
C GLU A 371 -5.56 5.03 11.30
N ALA A 372 -4.73 4.65 12.28
CA ALA A 372 -3.64 5.50 12.73
C ALA A 372 -2.42 5.25 11.83
N LYS A 373 -1.69 6.31 11.49
CA LYS A 373 -0.42 6.18 10.77
C LYS A 373 0.68 5.68 11.69
N GLU A 374 1.81 5.31 11.10
CA GLU A 374 2.99 4.88 11.85
C GLU A 374 3.37 5.92 12.92
N ASN A 375 3.60 5.45 14.14
CA ASN A 375 3.92 6.25 15.32
C ASN A 375 2.82 7.23 15.78
N TYR A 376 1.56 6.94 15.41
CA TYR A 376 0.38 7.60 15.95
C TYR A 376 -0.60 6.56 16.49
N ALA A 377 -1.47 7.03 17.39
CA ALA A 377 -2.66 6.31 17.81
C ALA A 377 -3.88 7.21 17.60
N ILE A 378 -5.06 6.61 17.36
CA ILE A 378 -6.31 7.36 17.32
C ILE A 378 -6.56 7.96 18.71
N ALA A 379 -6.68 9.28 18.76
CA ALA A 379 -6.98 10.02 19.98
C ALA A 379 -8.49 10.07 20.21
N ASP A 380 -9.27 10.39 19.17
CA ASP A 380 -10.72 10.39 19.21
C ASP A 380 -11.32 10.28 17.80
N VAL A 381 -12.56 9.81 17.74
CA VAL A 381 -13.43 9.84 16.56
C VAL A 381 -14.71 10.53 16.99
N THR A 382 -15.07 11.62 16.34
CA THR A 382 -16.27 12.40 16.69
C THR A 382 -17.26 12.46 15.54
N LEU A 383 -18.55 12.36 15.87
CA LEU A 383 -19.67 12.61 14.97
C LEU A 383 -20.40 13.86 15.46
N ASN A 384 -20.40 14.92 14.65
CA ASN A 384 -20.94 16.25 14.99
C ASN A 384 -20.41 16.78 16.33
N GLY A 385 -19.12 16.55 16.59
CA GLY A 385 -18.44 16.96 17.83
C GLY A 385 -18.72 16.10 19.06
N VAL A 386 -19.46 14.99 18.93
CA VAL A 386 -19.66 14.01 20.00
C VAL A 386 -18.76 12.80 19.76
N SER A 387 -17.95 12.43 20.75
CA SER A 387 -17.10 11.23 20.65
C SER A 387 -17.94 9.97 20.44
N VAL A 388 -17.56 9.20 19.43
CA VAL A 388 -18.10 7.90 19.04
C VAL A 388 -16.99 6.84 18.98
N LEU A 389 -15.84 7.10 19.59
CA LEU A 389 -14.68 6.20 19.57
C LEU A 389 -15.02 4.79 20.11
N ASP A 390 -15.94 4.70 21.06
CA ASP A 390 -16.42 3.43 21.64
C ASP A 390 -17.27 2.58 20.67
N GLN A 391 -17.75 3.19 19.59
CA GLN A 391 -18.54 2.55 18.54
C GLN A 391 -17.69 2.11 17.35
N VAL A 392 -16.43 2.52 17.27
CA VAL A 392 -15.49 2.06 16.24
C VAL A 392 -15.18 0.59 16.48
N LYS A 393 -15.44 -0.25 15.48
CA LYS A 393 -15.23 -1.70 15.55
C LYS A 393 -14.41 -2.16 14.37
N ASP A 394 -13.38 -2.96 14.65
CA ASP A 394 -12.49 -3.52 13.62
C ASP A 394 -11.92 -2.46 12.67
N GLY A 395 -11.60 -1.27 13.22
CA GLY A 395 -11.09 -0.14 12.44
C GLY A 395 -12.13 0.58 11.59
N THR A 396 -13.43 0.34 11.80
CA THR A 396 -14.50 0.95 11.00
C THR A 396 -15.56 1.64 11.85
N PHE A 397 -16.21 2.65 11.28
CA PHE A 397 -17.35 3.33 11.86
C PHE A 397 -18.41 3.64 10.79
N THR A 398 -19.67 3.33 11.07
CA THR A 398 -20.79 3.66 10.20
C THR A 398 -21.52 4.88 10.72
N VAL A 399 -21.47 5.98 9.95
CA VAL A 399 -22.35 7.12 10.18
C VAL A 399 -23.78 6.68 9.86
N PRO A 400 -24.72 6.68 10.83
CA PRO A 400 -26.06 6.14 10.63
C PRO A 400 -26.92 7.02 9.72
N ALA A 401 -28.01 6.44 9.20
CA ALA A 401 -29.04 7.17 8.47
C ALA A 401 -29.62 8.34 9.28
N SER A 402 -29.72 9.50 8.65
CA SER A 402 -30.21 10.74 9.23
C SER A 402 -30.67 11.73 8.16
N LYS A 403 -31.48 12.72 8.55
CA LYS A 403 -31.95 13.79 7.65
C LYS A 403 -31.06 15.02 7.62
N GLU A 404 -30.09 15.09 8.52
CA GLU A 404 -29.25 16.27 8.74
C GLU A 404 -27.83 15.98 8.26
N ASP A 405 -27.12 16.99 7.78
CA ASP A 405 -25.71 16.88 7.46
C ASP A 405 -24.90 16.36 8.66
N GLN A 406 -23.85 15.58 8.37
CA GLN A 406 -23.02 14.93 9.37
C GLN A 406 -21.55 15.30 9.18
N GLU A 407 -20.84 15.51 10.27
CA GLU A 407 -19.39 15.74 10.28
C GLU A 407 -18.71 14.62 11.08
N LEU A 408 -17.90 13.81 10.41
CA LEU A 408 -17.05 12.79 11.01
C LEU A 408 -15.60 13.31 11.05
N VAL A 409 -15.04 13.43 12.25
CA VAL A 409 -13.66 13.90 12.44
C VAL A 409 -12.86 12.86 13.21
N VAL A 410 -11.76 12.43 12.62
CA VAL A 410 -10.76 11.55 13.24
C VAL A 410 -9.56 12.38 13.67
N THR A 411 -9.14 12.22 14.92
CA THR A 411 -7.95 12.87 15.47
C THR A 411 -6.98 11.85 16.01
N SER A 412 -5.70 12.18 15.97
CA SER A 412 -4.61 11.31 16.39
C SER A 412 -3.76 11.96 17.47
N ARG A 413 -2.99 11.13 18.17
CA ARG A 413 -1.91 11.55 19.07
C ARG A 413 -0.62 10.87 18.65
N SER A 414 0.50 11.58 18.76
CA SER A 414 1.83 11.00 18.60
C SER A 414 2.05 9.90 19.64
N THR A 415 2.63 8.78 19.22
CA THR A 415 3.17 7.73 20.10
C THR A 415 4.69 7.76 20.11
N LEU A 416 5.30 8.89 19.74
CA LEU A 416 6.73 9.14 19.91
C LEU A 416 6.97 9.99 21.14
N HIS A 417 8.00 9.61 21.89
CA HIS A 417 8.52 10.32 23.04
C HIS A 417 9.99 10.69 22.81
N THR A 418 10.42 11.79 23.42
CA THR A 418 11.78 12.29 23.33
C THR A 418 12.51 12.08 24.64
N ILE A 419 13.69 11.44 24.58
CA ILE A 419 14.63 11.36 25.68
C ILE A 419 15.79 12.31 25.39
N THR A 420 15.90 13.40 26.15
CA THR A 420 17.02 14.35 26.01
C THR A 420 18.21 13.86 26.83
N ALA A 421 19.27 13.41 26.14
CA ALA A 421 20.48 12.87 26.74
C ALA A 421 21.66 13.84 26.65
N THR A 422 22.23 14.19 27.81
CA THR A 422 23.33 15.16 27.91
C THR A 422 24.49 14.61 28.73
N ALA A 423 25.71 15.03 28.37
CA ALA A 423 26.93 14.69 29.08
C ALA A 423 27.73 15.96 29.37
N GLY A 424 28.16 16.12 30.61
CA GLY A 424 29.08 17.18 31.03
C GLY A 424 30.51 16.96 30.54
N GLU A 425 31.39 17.91 30.84
CA GLU A 425 32.82 17.78 30.54
C GLU A 425 33.43 16.57 31.25
N GLY A 426 34.32 15.83 30.58
CA GLY A 426 35.02 14.68 31.16
C GLY A 426 34.50 13.30 30.76
N GLY A 427 33.47 13.21 29.91
CA GLY A 427 33.02 11.93 29.34
C GLY A 427 31.98 12.09 28.25
N THR A 428 31.34 10.99 27.87
CA THR A 428 30.28 10.96 26.85
C THR A 428 29.10 10.10 27.31
N ILE A 429 27.92 10.38 26.75
CA ILE A 429 26.73 9.54 26.82
C ILE A 429 26.35 9.13 25.39
N THR A 430 25.97 7.88 25.16
CA THR A 430 25.58 7.37 23.83
C THR A 430 24.30 6.53 23.93
N PRO A 431 23.25 6.84 23.17
CA PRO A 431 23.10 8.03 22.29
C PRO A 431 23.08 9.36 23.06
N SER A 432 23.33 10.49 22.37
CA SER A 432 23.31 11.85 22.96
C SER A 432 22.40 12.77 22.15
N GLY A 433 21.96 13.88 22.76
CA GLY A 433 20.96 14.79 22.19
C GLY A 433 19.55 14.27 22.38
N ASP A 434 18.64 14.69 21.51
CA ASP A 434 17.25 14.23 21.53
C ASP A 434 17.15 12.86 20.85
N VAL A 435 16.70 11.87 21.61
CA VAL A 435 16.54 10.49 21.16
C VAL A 435 15.05 10.17 21.13
N THR A 436 14.52 9.94 19.94
CA THR A 436 13.10 9.60 19.75
C THR A 436 12.87 8.11 19.94
N VAL A 437 11.87 7.76 20.75
CA VAL A 437 11.52 6.38 21.12
C VAL A 437 10.01 6.20 20.97
N SER A 438 9.57 5.05 20.49
CA SER A 438 8.15 4.71 20.38
C SER A 438 7.55 4.39 21.75
N GLU A 439 6.26 4.68 21.94
CA GLU A 439 5.51 4.40 23.17
C GLU A 439 5.58 2.91 23.53
N GLY A 440 6.04 2.61 24.75
CA GLY A 440 6.23 1.24 25.25
C GLY A 440 7.58 0.61 24.91
N ASP A 441 8.39 1.22 24.04
CA ASP A 441 9.74 0.74 23.76
C ASP A 441 10.75 1.19 24.82
N GLY A 442 11.89 0.50 24.88
CA GLY A 442 13.00 0.84 25.76
C GLY A 442 14.17 1.47 25.00
N GLN A 443 14.97 2.25 25.71
CA GLN A 443 16.21 2.84 25.18
C GLN A 443 17.33 2.73 26.20
N THR A 444 18.45 2.13 25.78
CA THR A 444 19.67 2.03 26.61
C THR A 444 20.65 3.14 26.27
N PHE A 445 21.20 3.74 27.31
CA PHE A 445 22.27 4.73 27.27
C PHE A 445 23.53 4.14 27.91
N THR A 446 24.67 4.36 27.26
CA THR A 446 26.00 4.01 27.78
C THR A 446 26.75 5.28 28.12
N ILE A 447 27.31 5.33 29.32
CA ILE A 447 28.04 6.48 29.87
C ILE A 447 29.51 6.08 29.98
N THR A 448 30.38 6.78 29.27
CA THR A 448 31.81 6.48 29.20
C THR A 448 32.64 7.69 29.65
N PRO A 449 33.34 7.61 30.79
CA PRO A 449 34.33 8.62 31.19
C PRO A 449 35.49 8.68 30.18
N ASN A 450 36.02 9.88 29.98
CA ASN A 450 37.30 10.05 29.29
C ASN A 450 38.45 9.64 30.22
N ASP A 451 39.63 9.41 29.65
CA ASP A 451 40.83 9.10 30.42
C ASP A 451 41.10 10.17 31.50
N GLY A 452 41.32 9.73 32.74
CA GLY A 452 41.56 10.60 33.90
C GLY A 452 40.29 11.20 34.51
N TYR A 453 39.10 10.71 34.12
CA TYR A 453 37.82 11.06 34.71
C TYR A 453 37.09 9.81 35.19
N VAL A 454 36.19 10.00 36.15
CA VAL A 454 35.22 9.00 36.61
C VAL A 454 33.81 9.59 36.55
N ILE A 455 32.79 8.73 36.45
CA ILE A 455 31.40 9.17 36.54
C ILE A 455 31.17 9.76 37.93
N ALA A 456 30.76 11.02 37.98
CA ALA A 456 30.43 11.69 39.23
C ALA A 456 29.01 11.32 39.67
N ASP A 457 28.06 11.43 38.73
CA ASP A 457 26.64 11.12 38.91
C ASP A 457 25.93 11.00 37.55
N VAL A 458 24.88 10.19 37.48
CA VAL A 458 23.91 10.16 36.38
C VAL A 458 22.54 10.52 36.96
N LYS A 459 21.82 11.42 36.30
CA LYS A 459 20.47 11.84 36.68
C LYS A 459 19.47 11.49 35.60
N VAL A 460 18.30 11.03 36.01
CA VAL A 460 17.15 10.77 35.15
C VAL A 460 15.99 11.61 35.65
N ASP A 461 15.41 12.44 34.79
CA ASP A 461 14.34 13.39 35.14
C ASP A 461 14.67 14.29 36.35
N GLY A 462 15.96 14.62 36.50
CA GLY A 462 16.50 15.42 37.59
C GLY A 462 16.85 14.65 38.87
N GLU A 463 16.47 13.38 38.97
CA GLU A 463 16.77 12.51 40.12
C GLU A 463 18.05 11.69 39.89
N SER A 464 18.95 11.66 40.88
CA SER A 464 20.21 10.91 40.80
C SER A 464 19.96 9.40 40.87
N VAL A 465 20.47 8.67 39.88
CA VAL A 465 20.54 7.19 39.88
C VAL A 465 21.93 6.69 40.28
N GLY A 466 22.85 7.60 40.61
CA GLY A 466 24.19 7.32 41.07
C GLY A 466 25.19 7.11 39.95
N ARG A 467 26.35 6.53 40.31
CA ARG A 467 27.49 6.32 39.40
C ARG A 467 27.31 5.02 38.63
N VAL A 468 26.54 5.08 37.55
CA VAL A 468 26.29 3.95 36.64
C VAL A 468 26.91 4.23 35.28
N ASP A 469 27.49 3.20 34.65
CA ASP A 469 28.07 3.25 33.30
C ASP A 469 27.05 2.93 32.20
N SER A 470 25.85 2.50 32.57
CA SER A 470 24.71 2.31 31.67
C SER A 470 23.40 2.57 32.40
N TYR A 471 22.42 3.08 31.66
CA TYR A 471 21.04 3.24 32.12
C TYR A 471 20.08 2.87 31.00
N ALA A 472 19.05 2.08 31.30
CA ALA A 472 18.00 1.73 30.35
C ALA A 472 16.67 2.33 30.80
N PHE A 473 16.01 3.03 29.90
CA PHE A 473 14.58 3.27 30.01
C PHE A 473 13.85 2.03 29.52
N ASP A 474 12.94 1.51 30.34
CA ASP A 474 12.06 0.41 29.98
C ASP A 474 10.65 0.96 29.79
N GLY A 475 10.02 0.73 28.64
CA GLY A 475 8.61 1.08 28.44
C GLY A 475 8.32 2.59 28.51
N VAL A 476 8.97 3.37 27.65
CA VAL A 476 8.85 4.83 27.60
C VAL A 476 7.42 5.22 27.22
N THR A 477 6.74 6.00 28.05
CA THR A 477 5.33 6.43 27.81
C THR A 477 5.15 7.95 27.90
N GLU A 478 6.23 8.68 28.17
CA GLU A 478 6.29 10.13 28.17
C GLU A 478 7.72 10.59 27.85
N ASP A 479 7.92 11.89 27.66
CA ASP A 479 9.25 12.45 27.42
C ASP A 479 10.11 12.35 28.68
N HIS A 480 11.40 12.06 28.51
CA HIS A 480 12.36 11.91 29.60
C HIS A 480 13.65 12.71 29.37
N SER A 481 14.47 12.81 30.41
CA SER A 481 15.81 13.37 30.33
C SER A 481 16.82 12.50 31.07
N ILE A 482 18.05 12.44 30.54
CA ILE A 482 19.19 11.79 31.20
C ILE A 482 20.43 12.68 31.10
N GLU A 483 21.08 12.95 32.24
CA GLU A 483 22.26 13.80 32.34
C GLU A 483 23.39 13.04 33.04
N ALA A 484 24.53 12.88 32.36
CA ALA A 484 25.74 12.31 32.93
C ALA A 484 26.74 13.41 33.28
N THR A 485 27.26 13.39 34.52
CA THR A 485 28.31 14.31 34.98
C THR A 485 29.56 13.54 35.37
N PHE A 486 30.72 14.15 35.16
CA PHE A 486 32.03 13.53 35.38
C PHE A 486 32.88 14.41 36.30
N GLU A 487 33.79 13.76 37.04
CA GLU A 487 34.78 14.42 37.88
C GLU A 487 36.15 13.82 37.56
N THR A 488 37.22 14.60 37.74
CA THR A 488 38.58 14.10 37.52
C THR A 488 38.86 12.96 38.49
N GLU A 489 39.43 11.87 37.98
CA GLU A 489 39.88 10.75 38.79
C GLU A 489 40.94 11.25 39.79
N SER A 490 40.56 11.38 41.05
CA SER A 490 41.51 11.64 42.12
C SER A 490 42.53 10.52 42.13
N ALA A 491 43.82 10.86 41.99
CA ALA A 491 44.89 9.91 42.25
C ALA A 491 44.57 9.17 43.56
N ALA A 492 44.57 7.84 43.52
CA ALA A 492 44.21 7.01 44.67
C ALA A 492 44.88 7.52 45.95
N PRO A 493 44.23 7.43 47.13
CA PRO A 493 44.83 7.89 48.37
C PRO A 493 46.17 7.18 48.56
N HIS A 494 47.24 7.95 48.50
CA HIS A 494 48.61 7.51 48.74
C HIS A 494 49.20 8.40 49.82
N GLU A 495 50.09 7.85 50.65
CA GLU A 495 50.88 8.70 51.52
C GLU A 495 51.82 9.54 50.65
N HIS A 496 51.78 10.86 50.84
CA HIS A 496 52.65 11.75 50.09
C HIS A 496 54.11 11.55 50.52
N VAL A 497 54.90 10.95 49.63
CA VAL A 497 56.36 11.01 49.67
C VAL A 497 56.77 12.28 48.95
N TRP A 498 57.18 13.29 49.71
CA TRP A 498 57.59 14.59 49.19
C TRP A 498 59.06 14.57 48.78
N SER A 499 59.36 15.17 47.63
CA SER A 499 60.72 15.35 47.14
C SER A 499 61.55 16.23 48.09
N ASP A 500 62.88 16.21 47.90
CA ASP A 500 63.74 17.30 48.36
C ASP A 500 63.21 18.66 47.88
N TRP A 501 63.53 19.73 48.62
CA TRP A 501 63.12 21.09 48.27
C TRP A 501 63.52 21.45 46.84
N LYS A 502 62.54 21.87 46.06
CA LYS A 502 62.74 22.52 44.75
C LYS A 502 62.70 24.03 44.95
N CYS A 503 63.44 24.76 44.12
CA CYS A 503 63.49 26.22 44.18
C CYS A 503 63.77 26.83 42.80
N ASP A 504 63.27 28.05 42.60
CA ASP A 504 63.63 28.95 41.51
C ASP A 504 64.09 30.31 42.07
N GLY A 505 64.15 31.35 41.23
CA GLY A 505 64.59 32.69 41.64
C GLY A 505 63.63 33.42 42.59
N GLU A 506 62.39 32.94 42.76
CA GLU A 506 61.33 33.64 43.50
C GLU A 506 60.82 32.81 44.69
N THR A 507 60.66 31.49 44.53
CA THR A 507 60.03 30.61 45.54
C THR A 507 60.73 29.25 45.70
N HIS A 508 60.38 28.53 46.76
CA HIS A 508 60.69 27.11 46.95
C HIS A 508 59.42 26.31 47.27
N TRP A 509 59.42 25.02 46.92
CA TRP A 509 58.29 24.10 47.14
C TRP A 509 58.74 22.64 47.20
N LYS A 510 57.86 21.74 47.65
CA LYS A 510 58.03 20.28 47.50
C LYS A 510 57.05 19.71 46.49
N VAL A 511 57.44 18.64 45.82
CA VAL A 511 56.58 17.92 44.86
C VAL A 511 56.39 16.50 45.37
N CYS A 512 55.16 16.00 45.37
CA CYS A 512 54.93 14.59 45.67
C CYS A 512 55.43 13.75 44.50
N GLU A 513 56.29 12.76 44.78
CA GLU A 513 56.91 11.93 43.73
C GLU A 513 55.91 11.01 43.02
N VAL A 514 54.74 10.77 43.62
CA VAL A 514 53.72 9.86 43.10
C VAL A 514 52.68 10.59 42.25
N CYS A 515 52.12 11.70 42.74
CA CYS A 515 51.05 12.43 42.05
C CYS A 515 51.44 13.79 41.46
N GLY A 516 52.68 14.24 41.69
CA GLY A 516 53.13 15.55 41.19
C GLY A 516 52.53 16.77 41.89
N ALA A 517 51.69 16.57 42.93
CA ALA A 517 51.13 17.66 43.71
C ALA A 517 52.23 18.53 44.32
N VAL A 518 52.04 19.85 44.29
CA VAL A 518 52.96 20.83 44.86
C VAL A 518 52.48 21.23 46.26
N SER A 519 53.38 21.18 47.24
CA SER A 519 53.10 21.58 48.61
C SER A 519 54.16 22.57 49.11
N GLU A 520 53.83 23.29 50.18
CA GLU A 520 54.73 24.20 50.89
C GLU A 520 55.40 25.24 49.97
N ARG A 521 54.69 25.73 48.93
CA ARG A 521 55.24 26.77 48.06
C ARG A 521 55.30 28.11 48.81
N ALA A 522 56.49 28.66 48.97
CA ALA A 522 56.72 29.92 49.67
C ALA A 522 57.87 30.72 49.05
N GLU A 523 57.85 32.03 49.23
CA GLU A 523 58.99 32.90 48.91
C GLU A 523 60.22 32.54 49.77
N HIS A 524 61.41 32.87 49.26
CA HIS A 524 62.66 32.58 49.97
C HIS A 524 62.79 33.35 51.28
N THR A 525 63.05 32.63 52.36
CA THR A 525 63.47 33.22 53.63
C THR A 525 64.98 33.15 53.75
N PHE A 526 65.64 34.20 53.29
CA PHE A 526 67.09 34.30 53.33
C PHE A 526 67.63 34.66 54.72
N GLY A 527 68.76 34.06 55.07
CA GLY A 527 69.55 34.49 56.23
C GLY A 527 70.25 35.83 55.99
N ASP A 528 71.11 36.20 56.95
CA ASP A 528 71.92 37.41 56.84
C ASP A 528 72.87 37.35 55.63
N TRP A 529 73.20 38.52 55.08
CA TRP A 529 74.18 38.63 54.01
C TRP A 529 75.58 38.34 54.54
N GLU A 530 76.22 37.34 53.96
CA GLU A 530 77.61 37.01 54.23
C GLU A 530 78.50 37.61 53.15
N GLN A 531 79.60 38.22 53.56
CA GLN A 531 80.56 38.81 52.65
C GLN A 531 81.45 37.72 52.06
N VAL A 532 81.41 37.59 50.74
CA VAL A 532 82.28 36.66 49.99
C VAL A 532 83.61 37.35 49.66
N SER A 533 83.56 38.64 49.30
CA SER A 533 84.75 39.45 49.04
C SER A 533 84.51 40.93 49.34
N GLU A 534 85.55 41.63 49.78
CA GLU A 534 85.51 43.09 49.97
C GLU A 534 85.56 43.84 48.64
N SER A 535 84.92 45.01 48.57
CA SER A 535 85.07 45.89 47.40
C SER A 535 86.43 46.56 47.41
N THR A 536 87.10 46.54 46.26
CA THR A 536 88.37 47.24 46.02
C THR A 536 88.12 48.43 45.09
N GLU A 537 89.15 49.20 44.74
CA GLU A 537 89.03 50.29 43.76
C GLU A 537 88.73 49.78 42.33
N SER A 538 88.99 48.49 42.04
CA SER A 538 88.83 47.88 40.71
C SER A 538 87.79 46.76 40.63
N GLU A 539 87.39 46.15 41.75
CA GLU A 539 86.45 45.02 41.79
C GLU A 539 85.33 45.23 42.81
N LYS A 540 84.09 44.93 42.40
CA LYS A 540 82.91 44.99 43.27
C LYS A 540 83.02 43.95 44.38
N GLY A 541 82.62 44.32 45.59
CA GLY A 541 82.49 43.37 46.69
C GLY A 541 81.34 42.42 46.43
N GLN A 542 81.52 41.13 46.70
CA GLN A 542 80.49 40.13 46.49
C GLN A 542 79.91 39.70 47.83
N TRP A 543 78.59 39.54 47.86
CA TRP A 543 77.83 39.09 49.01
C TRP A 543 76.94 37.93 48.58
N VAL A 544 76.75 36.97 49.47
CA VAL A 544 75.81 35.86 49.28
C VAL A 544 74.92 35.77 50.49
N ARG A 545 73.65 35.45 50.27
CA ARG A 545 72.77 34.97 51.34
C ARG A 545 72.04 33.75 50.86
N THR A 546 71.88 32.79 51.76
CA THR A 546 71.30 31.49 51.43
C THR A 546 69.92 31.36 52.05
N CYS A 547 68.97 30.84 51.29
CA CYS A 547 67.64 30.53 51.78
C CYS A 547 67.76 29.44 52.84
N THR A 548 67.28 29.74 54.05
CA THR A 548 67.41 28.85 55.22
C THR A 548 66.57 27.58 55.10
N VAL A 549 65.68 27.51 54.11
CA VAL A 549 64.74 26.40 53.91
C VAL A 549 65.20 25.47 52.77
N CYS A 550 65.47 26.02 51.58
CA CYS A 550 65.80 25.23 50.39
C CYS A 550 67.28 25.28 49.98
N GLY A 551 68.09 26.14 50.60
CA GLY A 551 69.50 26.30 50.23
C GLY A 551 69.75 27.15 48.97
N TYR A 552 68.72 27.77 48.38
CA TYR A 552 68.91 28.66 47.23
C TYR A 552 69.78 29.87 47.60
N GLU A 553 70.82 30.13 46.82
CA GLU A 553 71.74 31.24 47.04
C GLU A 553 71.36 32.46 46.21
N GLN A 554 71.23 33.60 46.88
CA GLN A 554 71.08 34.89 46.22
C GLN A 554 72.40 35.65 46.32
N HIS A 555 72.89 36.13 45.18
CA HIS A 555 74.13 36.89 45.10
C HIS A 555 73.86 38.39 44.95
N GLY A 556 74.54 39.18 45.77
CA GLY A 556 74.54 40.64 45.73
C GLY A 556 75.94 41.17 45.45
N THR A 557 76.03 42.41 44.98
CA THR A 557 77.33 43.09 44.82
C THR A 557 77.28 44.49 45.41
N THR A 558 78.36 44.92 46.05
CA THR A 558 78.59 46.31 46.47
C THR A 558 79.53 47.00 45.49
N PRO A 559 79.29 48.28 45.14
CA PRO A 559 80.18 49.07 44.28
C PRO A 559 81.61 49.18 44.84
N VAL A 560 82.57 49.53 43.98
CA VAL A 560 83.98 49.80 44.34
C VAL A 560 84.12 50.98 45.31
N THR A 561 85.13 50.95 46.20
CA THR A 561 85.31 51.92 47.30
C THR A 561 86.13 53.14 46.85
N GLU A 562 85.68 54.39 47.11
CA GLU A 562 86.42 55.64 46.74
C GLU A 562 87.20 56.26 47.93
N PRO A 563 88.38 56.89 47.72
CA PRO A 563 89.20 57.47 48.81
C PRO A 563 88.85 58.93 49.19
N ASP A 564 88.75 59.20 50.50
CA ASP A 564 88.38 60.50 51.14
C ASP A 564 89.58 61.46 51.31
N GLY A 565 89.37 62.77 51.05
CA GLY A 565 90.36 63.84 51.29
C GLY A 565 90.19 65.17 50.52
N SER A 566 89.15 65.95 50.84
CA SER A 566 88.95 67.43 50.78
C SER A 566 89.71 68.36 49.79
N GLY A 567 88.95 69.17 49.03
CA GLY A 567 89.41 70.44 48.41
C GLY A 567 88.42 71.09 47.39
N MET A 568 87.57 72.01 47.85
CA MET A 568 86.63 72.91 47.11
C MET A 568 87.41 74.07 46.40
N PRO A 569 86.90 74.90 45.43
CA PRO A 569 85.50 75.24 45.16
C PRO A 569 85.00 75.51 43.71
N GLU A 570 83.65 75.62 43.61
CA GLU A 570 82.79 76.44 42.72
C GLU A 570 82.92 76.32 41.19
N THR A 571 81.85 76.05 40.43
CA THR A 571 80.72 76.96 40.11
C THR A 571 79.69 76.21 39.24
N GLY A 572 78.42 76.63 39.23
CA GLY A 572 77.56 76.42 38.05
C GLY A 572 76.09 76.01 38.26
N ASP A 573 75.30 76.94 38.77
CA ASP A 573 73.87 77.20 38.49
C ASP A 573 73.03 76.26 37.56
N ARG A 574 71.82 75.95 38.08
CA ARG A 574 70.47 76.02 37.44
C ARG A 574 69.90 74.86 36.58
N THR A 575 68.87 74.24 37.16
CA THR A 575 67.64 73.67 36.53
C THR A 575 67.08 74.53 35.38
N PRO A 576 66.44 73.97 34.30
CA PRO A 576 65.04 73.52 34.36
C PRO A 576 64.54 72.44 33.34
N THR A 577 63.43 71.78 33.71
CA THR A 577 62.15 71.54 32.97
C THR A 577 62.14 71.20 31.45
N VAL A 578 61.52 70.03 31.14
CA VAL A 578 60.56 69.74 30.03
C VAL A 578 61.01 69.93 28.57
N LEU A 579 60.96 68.86 27.75
CA LEU A 579 59.92 68.56 26.75
C LEU A 579 60.37 67.44 25.79
N THR A 580 59.39 66.62 25.43
CA THR A 580 59.33 65.63 24.35
C THR A 580 59.80 66.13 22.97
N GLY A 581 60.27 65.19 22.12
CA GLY A 581 60.09 65.31 20.66
C GLY A 581 61.25 64.91 19.74
N VAL A 582 61.35 63.61 19.43
CA VAL A 582 61.28 63.01 18.08
C VAL A 582 62.25 63.45 16.93
N LEU A 583 62.81 62.42 16.27
CA LEU A 583 63.09 62.18 14.82
C LEU A 583 64.56 62.10 14.28
N ALA A 584 64.81 60.95 13.61
CA ALA A 584 65.59 60.70 12.37
C ALA A 584 67.14 60.81 12.42
N ALA A 585 67.98 60.00 11.76
CA ALA A 585 67.83 58.93 10.75
C ALA A 585 69.15 58.12 10.56
N CYS A 586 69.06 57.00 9.81
CA CYS A 586 70.01 56.42 8.82
C CYS A 586 70.65 55.03 9.06
N GLY A 587 70.47 54.14 8.05
CA GLY A 587 71.36 53.04 7.62
C GLY A 587 70.84 51.61 7.87
N ALA A 588 70.15 50.93 6.93
CA ALA A 588 70.66 50.03 5.85
C ALA A 588 71.28 48.71 6.37
N ALA A 589 71.02 47.47 5.90
CA ALA A 589 70.25 46.91 4.79
C ALA A 589 70.10 45.36 4.91
N LEU A 590 69.18 44.77 4.10
CA LEU A 590 69.18 43.43 3.43
C LEU A 590 69.01 42.16 4.32
N VAL A 591 68.21 41.11 4.02
CA VAL A 591 67.66 40.53 2.77
C VAL A 591 66.34 39.76 3.04
N ALA A 592 65.42 39.85 2.06
CA ALA A 592 64.33 38.97 1.56
C ALA A 592 63.66 37.89 2.45
N GLY A 593 62.36 37.60 2.31
CA GLY A 593 61.44 37.93 1.24
C GLY A 593 59.98 37.85 1.66
N THR A 594 59.23 38.88 1.28
CA THR A 594 57.78 38.95 1.18
C THR A 594 57.32 38.09 -0.01
N VAL A 595 56.11 37.52 -0.04
CA VAL A 595 54.96 37.99 -0.86
C VAL A 595 54.14 36.73 -1.22
N ILE A 596 52.81 36.69 -1.29
CA ILE A 596 51.72 37.63 -1.07
C ILE A 596 50.44 36.80 -0.95
N TYR A 597 49.53 37.25 -0.10
CA TYR A 597 48.10 37.02 -0.18
C TYR A 597 47.49 38.05 -1.13
N ARG A 598 46.67 37.68 -2.14
CA ARG A 598 45.42 38.40 -2.47
C ARG A 598 44.67 37.86 -3.70
N LYS A 599 43.45 37.37 -3.43
CA LYS A 599 42.14 37.99 -3.76
C LYS A 599 41.82 38.29 -5.24
N ARG A 600 40.87 37.53 -5.82
CA ARG A 600 39.50 37.96 -6.24
C ARG A 600 38.86 36.91 -7.19
N HIS A 601 37.54 36.72 -7.02
CA HIS A 601 36.47 36.71 -8.04
C HIS A 601 36.94 36.70 -9.52
N ASP A 602 36.40 35.90 -10.44
CA ASP A 602 34.99 35.63 -10.80
C ASP A 602 34.91 34.33 -11.63
N GLY A 603 33.70 33.76 -11.72
CA GLY A 603 33.35 32.66 -12.63
C GLY A 603 32.06 31.99 -12.20
#